data_AF-A0A8H9ERL3-F1
#
_entry.id   AF-A0A8H9ERL3-F1
#
_cell.length_a   1.000
_cell.length_b   1.000
_cell.length_c   1.000
_cell.angle_alpha   90.00
_cell.angle_beta   90.00
_cell.angle_gamma   90.00
#
_symmetry.space_group_name_H-M   'P 1'
#
loop_
_entity.id
_entity.type
_entity.pdbx_description
1 polymer ?
#
loop_
_entity_poly.entity_id
_entity_poly.type
_entity_poly.pdbx_seq_one_letter_code
_entity_poly.pdbx_strand_id
1 'polypeptide(L)'
;MKQSTILKVSLAVGILTTGVGIHSQAAAFASEAHAQNVHSEAQQLKDYYSKTYFEYNDVTGYVEGGKLDVVTPHGTAVSVSLVGNDLSKYTDKANEYNHLDLFVVPEGTDRSAETKSIGGITRTNQATYHDYVKRPNIVINRTSGIVTSSMSTNDFSINKEEVSLKELDFKLRQKLINEYGLYQNGSSNGKIVIKIGDNDKDIMTLELNKKLQEHRMSDTVDVNKIQQITIDL
;
A
#
# COMPACT_ATOMS: atom_id res chain seq x y z
N MET A 1 41.48 6.98 -17.83
CA MET A 1 40.86 8.12 -17.10
C MET A 1 39.73 7.60 -16.22
N LYS A 2 39.63 8.18 -15.01
CA LYS A 2 38.58 8.08 -13.98
C LYS A 2 38.53 6.80 -13.12
N GLN A 3 39.22 6.89 -11.99
CA GLN A 3 38.85 6.18 -10.76
C GLN A 3 37.87 7.05 -9.96
N SER A 4 36.77 6.46 -9.49
CA SER A 4 35.73 7.10 -8.70
C SER A 4 36.20 7.38 -7.28
N THR A 5 36.08 8.63 -6.84
CA THR A 5 36.31 9.02 -5.44
C THR A 5 35.00 8.92 -4.67
N ILE A 6 34.97 8.04 -3.68
CA ILE A 6 33.88 7.91 -2.70
C ILE A 6 33.91 9.15 -1.79
N LEU A 7 32.89 10.01 -1.89
CA LEU A 7 32.66 11.09 -0.93
C LEU A 7 32.15 10.49 0.39
N LYS A 8 33.06 10.29 1.34
CA LYS A 8 32.71 10.13 2.76
C LYS A 8 32.30 11.49 3.30
N VAL A 9 31.00 11.72 3.47
CA VAL A 9 30.50 12.88 4.21
C VAL A 9 30.61 12.56 5.70
N SER A 10 31.69 13.01 6.33
CA SER A 10 31.80 13.03 7.79
C SER A 10 30.86 14.09 8.33
N LEU A 11 29.82 13.66 9.05
CA LEU A 11 28.91 14.54 9.79
C LEU A 11 29.64 15.05 11.05
N ALA A 12 30.30 16.20 10.95
CA ALA A 12 30.92 16.86 12.09
C ALA A 12 29.84 17.61 12.90
N VAL A 13 29.34 16.99 13.97
CA VAL A 13 28.53 17.67 14.98
C VAL A 13 29.46 18.48 15.88
N GLY A 14 29.71 19.73 15.48
CA GLY A 14 30.42 20.69 16.33
C GLY A 14 29.48 21.24 17.40
N ILE A 15 29.56 20.69 18.61
CA ILE A 15 28.93 21.29 19.79
C ILE A 15 29.97 22.19 20.44
N LEU A 16 29.72 23.50 20.52
CA LEU A 16 30.40 24.39 21.47
C LEU A 16 29.67 25.75 21.54
N THR A 17 29.07 26.04 22.69
CA THR A 17 29.40 27.19 23.57
C THR A 17 28.16 27.63 24.36
N THR A 18 28.39 27.78 25.66
CA THR A 18 27.46 28.25 26.69
C THR A 18 27.09 29.71 26.46
N GLY A 19 25.79 30.00 26.36
CA GLY A 19 25.25 31.36 26.33
C GLY A 19 23.73 31.34 26.23
N VAL A 20 23.06 31.81 27.27
CA VAL A 20 21.61 32.05 27.34
C VAL A 20 21.09 32.74 26.06
N GLY A 21 20.36 32.02 25.20
CA GLY A 21 19.68 32.63 24.04
C GLY A 21 19.38 31.78 22.80
N ILE A 22 19.86 30.53 22.66
CA ILE A 22 19.79 29.79 21.37
C ILE A 22 18.81 28.58 21.37
N HIS A 23 18.00 28.42 22.41
CA HIS A 23 17.02 27.30 22.43
C HIS A 23 15.93 27.41 21.36
N SER A 24 15.58 28.62 20.90
CA SER A 24 14.51 28.80 19.90
C SER A 24 14.98 28.55 18.47
N GLN A 25 16.19 28.96 18.09
CA GLN A 25 16.66 28.84 16.71
C GLN A 25 17.09 27.42 16.36
N ALA A 26 17.83 26.73 17.22
CA ALA A 26 18.18 25.32 16.98
C ALA A 26 16.94 24.41 17.00
N ALA A 27 15.97 24.69 17.87
CA ALA A 27 14.68 24.01 17.86
C ALA A 27 13.86 24.36 16.60
N ALA A 28 13.89 25.61 16.14
CA ALA A 28 13.25 26.03 14.89
C ALA A 28 13.86 25.31 13.68
N PHE A 29 15.19 25.28 13.53
CA PHE A 29 15.86 24.55 12.46
C PHE A 29 15.61 23.03 12.51
N ALA A 30 15.60 22.44 13.72
CA ALA A 30 15.24 21.03 13.88
C ALA A 30 13.76 20.78 13.52
N SER A 31 12.85 21.69 13.87
CA SER A 31 11.43 21.60 13.53
C SER A 31 11.16 21.80 12.04
N GLU A 32 11.90 22.70 11.38
CA GLU A 32 11.83 22.95 9.94
C GLU A 32 12.37 21.75 9.16
N ALA A 33 13.53 21.22 9.56
CA ALA A 33 14.08 20.00 8.97
C ALA A 33 13.14 18.80 9.16
N HIS A 34 12.55 18.64 10.34
CA HIS A 34 11.55 17.60 10.58
C HIS A 34 10.29 17.78 9.72
N ALA A 35 9.75 19.00 9.64
CA ALA A 35 8.58 19.31 8.80
C ALA A 35 8.85 19.07 7.31
N GLN A 36 10.05 19.41 6.82
CA GLN A 36 10.46 19.12 5.44
C GLN A 36 10.56 17.61 5.18
N ASN A 37 11.11 16.85 6.11
CA ASN A 37 11.19 15.39 6.00
C ASN A 37 9.79 14.75 5.98
N VAL A 38 8.89 15.12 6.89
CA VAL A 38 7.50 14.63 6.93
C VAL A 38 6.76 14.97 5.64
N HIS A 39 6.93 16.18 5.12
CA HIS A 39 6.36 16.58 3.83
C HIS A 39 6.90 15.73 2.68
N SER A 40 8.20 15.38 2.70
CA SER A 40 8.82 14.53 1.68
C SER A 40 8.32 13.08 1.72
N GLU A 41 8.11 12.51 2.91
CA GLU A 41 7.57 11.16 3.11
C GLU A 41 6.09 11.07 2.68
N ALA A 42 5.28 12.04 3.08
CA ALA A 42 3.88 12.13 2.66
C ALA A 42 3.76 12.26 1.13
N GLN A 43 4.63 13.05 0.50
CA GLN A 43 4.65 13.18 -0.96
C GLN A 43 5.03 11.86 -1.65
N GLN A 44 6.02 11.13 -1.14
CA GLN A 44 6.38 9.80 -1.70
C GLN A 44 5.22 8.80 -1.60
N LEU A 45 4.49 8.79 -0.48
CA LEU A 45 3.30 7.95 -0.32
C LEU A 45 2.19 8.38 -1.28
N LYS A 46 1.96 9.68 -1.42
CA LYS A 46 1.01 10.23 -2.39
C LYS A 46 1.36 9.78 -3.81
N ASP A 47 2.62 9.93 -4.21
CA ASP A 47 3.08 9.56 -5.55
C ASP A 47 2.89 8.06 -5.80
N TYR A 48 3.18 7.20 -4.80
CA TYR A 48 2.97 5.77 -4.91
C TYR A 48 1.49 5.38 -5.05
N TYR A 49 0.62 5.85 -4.14
CA TYR A 49 -0.81 5.50 -4.14
C TYR A 49 -1.64 6.25 -5.19
N SER A 50 -1.03 7.21 -5.89
CA SER A 50 -1.61 7.86 -7.07
C SER A 50 -1.23 7.17 -8.38
N LYS A 51 -0.40 6.12 -8.35
CA LYS A 51 -0.08 5.34 -9.56
C LYS A 51 -1.33 4.68 -10.15
N THR A 52 -1.30 4.48 -11.46
CA THR A 52 -2.23 3.58 -12.13
C THR A 52 -1.95 2.14 -11.70
N TYR A 53 -2.98 1.45 -11.22
CA TYR A 53 -2.95 0.01 -10.99
C TYR A 53 -3.61 -0.72 -12.15
N PHE A 54 -3.36 -2.02 -12.25
CA PHE A 54 -3.98 -2.91 -13.24
C PHE A 54 -4.57 -4.13 -12.54
N GLU A 55 -5.71 -4.59 -13.04
CA GLU A 55 -6.35 -5.81 -12.60
C GLU A 55 -6.43 -6.79 -13.76
N TYR A 56 -5.95 -8.00 -13.53
CA TYR A 56 -6.05 -9.10 -14.48
C TYR A 56 -6.78 -10.24 -13.79
N ASN A 57 -7.80 -10.79 -14.46
CA ASN A 57 -8.64 -11.84 -13.90
C ASN A 57 -8.50 -13.12 -14.71
N ASP A 58 -8.62 -14.25 -14.03
CA ASP A 58 -8.57 -15.60 -14.60
C ASP A 58 -7.34 -15.82 -15.51
N VAL A 59 -6.16 -15.51 -14.97
CA VAL A 59 -4.88 -15.67 -15.66
C VAL A 59 -4.13 -16.92 -15.20
N THR A 60 -3.28 -17.40 -16.09
CA THR A 60 -2.28 -18.44 -15.82
C THR A 60 -0.93 -17.79 -15.58
N GLY A 61 -0.26 -18.17 -14.49
CA GLY A 61 1.08 -17.70 -14.17
C GLY A 61 2.09 -18.82 -13.98
N TYR A 62 3.33 -18.52 -14.28
CA TYR A 62 4.46 -19.44 -14.16
C TYR A 62 5.37 -19.01 -13.02
N VAL A 63 5.75 -19.95 -12.16
CA VAL A 63 6.60 -19.64 -11.01
C VAL A 63 8.02 -20.07 -11.28
N GLU A 64 8.94 -19.12 -11.24
CA GLU A 64 10.37 -19.36 -11.34
C GLU A 64 11.13 -18.38 -10.44
N GLY A 65 12.04 -18.91 -9.61
CA GLY A 65 12.98 -18.07 -8.86
C GLY A 65 12.31 -17.11 -7.86
N GLY A 66 11.18 -17.51 -7.27
CA GLY A 66 10.44 -16.70 -6.29
C GLY A 66 9.62 -15.57 -6.93
N LYS A 67 9.29 -15.69 -8.21
CA LYS A 67 8.41 -14.77 -8.93
C LYS A 67 7.30 -15.53 -9.63
N LEU A 68 6.15 -14.89 -9.80
CA LEU A 68 5.08 -15.34 -10.68
C LEU A 68 5.07 -14.47 -11.93
N ASP A 69 5.40 -15.06 -13.06
CA ASP A 69 5.40 -14.40 -14.36
C ASP A 69 4.13 -14.73 -15.13
N VAL A 70 3.47 -13.70 -15.64
CA VAL A 70 2.19 -13.79 -16.34
C VAL A 70 2.28 -13.02 -17.64
N VAL A 71 1.85 -13.64 -18.73
CA VAL A 71 1.57 -12.94 -19.99
C VAL A 71 0.07 -12.74 -20.07
N THR A 72 -0.36 -11.49 -20.02
CA THR A 72 -1.79 -11.15 -20.07
C THR A 72 -2.36 -11.48 -21.46
N PRO A 73 -3.69 -11.64 -21.60
CA PRO A 73 -4.32 -11.87 -22.91
C PRO A 73 -4.01 -10.80 -23.97
N HIS A 74 -3.61 -9.60 -23.53
CA HIS A 74 -3.24 -8.49 -24.39
C HIS A 74 -1.73 -8.41 -24.68
N GLY A 75 -0.96 -9.43 -24.30
CA GLY A 75 0.49 -9.51 -24.55
C GLY A 75 1.35 -8.67 -23.61
N THR A 76 0.80 -8.19 -22.49
CA THR A 76 1.59 -7.49 -21.47
C THR A 76 2.29 -8.52 -20.57
N ALA A 77 3.61 -8.40 -20.42
CA ALA A 77 4.36 -9.20 -19.47
C ALA A 77 4.28 -8.56 -18.08
N VAL A 78 3.88 -9.35 -17.08
CA VAL A 78 3.79 -8.95 -15.67
C VAL A 78 4.61 -9.93 -14.86
N SER A 79 5.51 -9.42 -14.01
CA SER A 79 6.26 -10.24 -13.05
C SER A 79 5.94 -9.79 -11.64
N VAL A 80 5.47 -10.73 -10.83
CA VAL A 80 5.06 -10.49 -9.45
C VAL A 80 6.06 -11.17 -8.52
N SER A 81 6.79 -10.37 -7.75
CA SER A 81 7.68 -10.88 -6.71
C SER A 81 6.88 -11.51 -5.57
N LEU A 82 7.25 -12.73 -5.19
CA LEU A 82 6.68 -13.45 -4.04
C LEU A 82 7.54 -13.15 -2.80
N VAL A 83 6.94 -12.55 -1.78
CA VAL A 83 7.69 -11.97 -0.64
C VAL A 83 7.11 -12.29 0.74
N GLY A 84 5.98 -13.00 0.80
CA GLY A 84 5.28 -13.30 2.04
C GLY A 84 4.65 -14.70 2.05
N ASN A 85 3.38 -14.77 2.41
CA ASN A 85 2.62 -16.02 2.46
C ASN A 85 2.52 -16.69 1.09
N ASP A 86 2.61 -15.89 0.02
CA ASP A 86 2.63 -16.34 -1.37
C ASP A 86 3.82 -17.23 -1.73
N LEU A 87 4.99 -17.07 -1.10
CA LEU A 87 6.14 -17.98 -1.28
C LEU A 87 5.83 -19.43 -0.91
N SER A 88 4.98 -19.62 0.10
CA SER A 88 4.58 -20.97 0.54
C SER A 88 3.45 -21.55 -0.32
N LYS A 89 2.62 -20.67 -0.92
CA LYS A 89 1.46 -21.03 -1.75
C LYS A 89 1.85 -21.33 -3.19
N TYR A 90 2.81 -20.57 -3.74
CA TYR A 90 3.25 -20.65 -5.12
C TYR A 90 4.72 -21.08 -5.14
N THR A 91 4.93 -22.35 -5.43
CA THR A 91 6.25 -22.99 -5.49
C THR A 91 6.58 -23.48 -6.90
N ASP A 92 7.87 -23.55 -7.22
CA ASP A 92 8.43 -24.05 -8.48
C ASP A 92 8.08 -25.54 -8.75
N LYS A 93 7.40 -26.24 -7.83
CA LYS A 93 7.03 -27.65 -8.02
C LYS A 93 5.90 -27.85 -9.02
N ALA A 94 4.96 -26.90 -9.10
CA ALA A 94 3.84 -26.97 -10.03
C ALA A 94 4.16 -26.32 -11.39
N ASN A 95 5.18 -25.45 -11.44
CA ASN A 95 5.58 -24.55 -12.54
C ASN A 95 4.47 -23.63 -13.08
N GLU A 96 3.21 -24.04 -13.05
CA GLU A 96 2.04 -23.33 -13.59
C GLU A 96 0.91 -23.28 -12.56
N TYR A 97 0.30 -22.10 -12.42
CA TYR A 97 -0.85 -21.86 -11.56
C TYR A 97 -1.94 -21.17 -12.38
N ASN A 98 -3.11 -21.81 -12.44
CA ASN A 98 -4.27 -21.36 -13.19
C ASN A 98 -5.30 -20.66 -12.29
N HIS A 99 -6.24 -19.93 -12.91
CA HIS A 99 -7.37 -19.29 -12.23
C HIS A 99 -6.95 -18.27 -11.16
N LEU A 100 -5.94 -17.47 -11.49
CA LEU A 100 -5.43 -16.41 -10.64
C LEU A 100 -6.01 -15.07 -11.06
N ASP A 101 -6.25 -14.21 -10.07
CA ASP A 101 -6.48 -12.79 -10.29
C ASP A 101 -5.31 -12.00 -9.70
N LEU A 102 -4.85 -10.98 -10.42
CA LEU A 102 -3.69 -10.17 -10.08
C LEU A 102 -4.09 -8.70 -9.88
N PHE A 103 -3.69 -8.13 -8.76
CA PHE A 103 -3.69 -6.69 -8.51
C PHE A 103 -2.28 -6.12 -8.64
N VAL A 104 -2.01 -5.41 -9.73
CA VAL A 104 -0.67 -5.00 -10.16
C VAL A 104 -0.48 -3.51 -9.93
N VAL A 105 0.52 -3.17 -9.12
CA VAL A 105 1.00 -1.80 -8.93
C VAL A 105 2.48 -1.75 -9.34
N PRO A 106 2.87 -0.93 -10.32
CA PRO A 106 4.26 -0.88 -10.76
C PRO A 106 5.23 -0.43 -9.66
N GLU A 107 6.20 -1.29 -9.30
CA GLU A 107 7.17 -1.05 -8.22
C GLU A 107 8.52 -0.48 -8.68
N GLY A 108 8.71 -0.33 -10.01
CA GLY A 108 9.92 0.21 -10.62
C GLY A 108 9.71 1.54 -11.37
N THR A 109 10.82 2.14 -11.77
CA THR A 109 10.89 3.26 -12.73
C THR A 109 11.64 2.87 -14.01
N ASP A 110 12.02 1.60 -14.12
CA ASP A 110 12.74 1.06 -15.25
C ASP A 110 11.85 1.03 -16.50
N ARG A 111 12.45 1.31 -17.66
CA ARG A 111 11.78 1.22 -18.96
C ARG A 111 11.70 -0.24 -19.44
N SER A 112 11.46 -1.16 -18.51
CA SER A 112 11.29 -2.57 -18.83
C SER A 112 10.02 -2.76 -19.64
N ALA A 113 10.04 -3.70 -20.58
CA ALA A 113 8.82 -4.15 -21.27
C ALA A 113 7.88 -4.90 -20.31
N GLU A 114 8.43 -5.42 -19.21
CA GLU A 114 7.72 -6.14 -18.17
C GLU A 114 7.31 -5.21 -17.02
N THR A 115 6.04 -5.31 -16.61
CA THR A 115 5.54 -4.60 -15.43
C THR A 115 5.83 -5.40 -14.17
N LYS A 116 6.67 -4.85 -13.29
CA LYS A 116 7.04 -5.49 -12.02
C LYS A 116 6.12 -5.04 -10.89
N SER A 117 5.59 -6.00 -10.15
CA SER A 117 4.77 -5.80 -8.95
C SER A 117 5.22 -6.73 -7.82
N ILE A 118 4.63 -6.56 -6.64
CA ILE A 118 4.90 -7.35 -5.44
C ILE A 118 3.57 -7.84 -4.87
N GLY A 119 3.41 -9.13 -4.62
CA GLY A 119 2.17 -9.72 -4.08
C GLY A 119 0.93 -9.41 -4.90
N GLY A 120 -0.25 -9.35 -4.25
CA GLY A 120 -1.51 -9.03 -4.93
C GLY A 120 -2.10 -10.18 -5.75
N ILE A 121 -1.73 -11.42 -5.43
CA ILE A 121 -2.21 -12.62 -6.13
C ILE A 121 -3.35 -13.23 -5.33
N THR A 122 -4.50 -13.44 -5.97
CA THR A 122 -5.69 -14.06 -5.36
C THR A 122 -6.25 -15.14 -6.27
N ARG A 123 -7.10 -16.02 -5.74
CA ARG A 123 -7.91 -16.91 -6.58
C ARG A 123 -9.01 -16.11 -7.28
N THR A 124 -9.32 -16.52 -8.51
CA THR A 124 -10.50 -16.01 -9.20
C THR A 124 -11.79 -16.46 -8.51
N ASN A 125 -12.86 -15.72 -8.74
CA ASN A 125 -14.17 -16.01 -8.16
C ASN A 125 -14.67 -17.40 -8.60
N GLN A 126 -15.23 -18.15 -7.68
CA GLN A 126 -15.86 -19.44 -8.00
C GLN A 126 -17.27 -19.24 -8.56
N ALA A 127 -18.01 -18.26 -8.04
CA ALA A 127 -19.32 -17.91 -8.56
C ALA A 127 -19.24 -16.81 -9.62
N THR A 128 -20.20 -16.84 -10.56
CA THR A 128 -20.42 -15.73 -11.49
C THR A 128 -21.26 -14.66 -10.81
N TYR A 129 -20.73 -13.43 -10.76
CA TYR A 129 -21.43 -12.28 -10.21
C TYR A 129 -21.78 -11.30 -11.33
N HIS A 130 -23.02 -10.79 -11.31
CA HIS A 130 -23.47 -9.71 -12.20
C HIS A 130 -23.44 -8.33 -11.53
N ASP A 131 -23.13 -8.29 -10.23
CA ASP A 131 -22.96 -7.10 -9.40
C ASP A 131 -21.73 -7.29 -8.49
N TYR A 132 -21.50 -6.39 -7.53
CA TYR A 132 -20.45 -6.54 -6.53
C TYR A 132 -20.64 -7.79 -5.65
N VAL A 133 -19.53 -8.38 -5.22
CA VAL A 133 -19.52 -9.46 -4.22
C VAL A 133 -19.87 -8.90 -2.85
N LYS A 134 -19.29 -7.73 -2.51
CA LYS A 134 -19.55 -7.04 -1.24
C LYS A 134 -19.39 -5.54 -1.38
N ARG A 135 -20.17 -4.82 -0.59
CA ARG A 135 -20.10 -3.38 -0.43
C ARG A 135 -20.05 -3.05 1.07
N PRO A 136 -18.86 -3.10 1.70
CA PRO A 136 -18.74 -2.92 3.14
C PRO A 136 -19.12 -1.51 3.58
N ASN A 137 -19.65 -1.37 4.79
CA ASN A 137 -19.81 -0.08 5.42
C ASN A 137 -18.43 0.50 5.78
N ILE A 138 -18.19 1.76 5.42
CA ILE A 138 -16.98 2.50 5.71
C ILE A 138 -17.33 3.65 6.63
N VAL A 139 -16.71 3.69 7.82
CA VAL A 139 -16.82 4.81 8.76
C VAL A 139 -15.53 5.61 8.70
N ILE A 140 -15.63 6.90 8.38
CA ILE A 140 -14.50 7.81 8.26
C ILE A 140 -14.58 8.83 9.39
N ASN A 141 -13.62 8.78 10.29
CA ASN A 141 -13.42 9.72 11.38
C ASN A 141 -12.35 10.73 10.97
N ARG A 142 -12.66 12.02 11.12
CA ARG A 142 -11.73 13.13 10.89
C ARG A 142 -11.59 13.93 12.15
N THR A 143 -10.36 14.03 12.65
CA THR A 143 -10.06 14.82 13.84
C THR A 143 -9.37 16.13 13.47
N SER A 144 -9.98 17.26 13.85
CA SER A 144 -9.40 18.59 13.68
C SER A 144 -9.37 19.29 15.04
N GLY A 145 -8.18 19.35 15.64
CA GLY A 145 -8.02 19.84 17.01
C GLY A 145 -8.76 18.95 18.02
N ILE A 146 -9.77 19.52 18.69
CA ILE A 146 -10.56 18.83 19.72
C ILE A 146 -11.85 18.23 19.13
N VAL A 147 -12.18 18.56 17.87
CA VAL A 147 -13.42 18.12 17.24
C VAL A 147 -13.17 16.92 16.35
N THR A 148 -13.89 15.84 16.61
CA THR A 148 -13.95 14.67 15.71
C THR A 148 -15.30 14.66 15.01
N SER A 149 -15.26 14.57 13.68
CA SER A 149 -16.42 14.36 12.84
C SER A 149 -16.39 12.95 12.26
N SER A 150 -17.54 12.29 12.19
CA SER A 150 -17.67 10.94 11.64
C SER A 150 -18.69 10.93 10.52
N MET A 151 -18.37 10.24 9.43
CA MET A 151 -19.31 9.96 8.35
C MET A 151 -19.30 8.48 8.00
N SER A 152 -20.44 7.98 7.52
CA SER A 152 -20.57 6.62 7.01
C SER A 152 -20.86 6.65 5.52
N THR A 153 -20.14 5.83 4.76
CA THR A 153 -20.37 5.62 3.34
C THR A 153 -20.30 4.14 3.01
N ASN A 154 -20.89 3.75 1.91
CA ASN A 154 -20.79 2.41 1.35
C ASN A 154 -20.34 2.46 -0.12
N ASP A 155 -19.82 3.57 -0.62
CA ASP A 155 -19.40 3.75 -2.02
C ASP A 155 -18.19 2.93 -2.49
N PHE A 156 -17.68 2.00 -1.67
CA PHE A 156 -16.61 1.08 -2.03
C PHE A 156 -17.17 -0.32 -2.31
N SER A 157 -17.11 -0.74 -3.58
CA SER A 157 -17.52 -2.07 -4.02
C SER A 157 -16.31 -2.98 -4.22
N ILE A 158 -16.44 -4.24 -3.79
CA ILE A 158 -15.45 -5.30 -4.01
C ILE A 158 -16.11 -6.36 -4.88
N ASN A 159 -15.47 -6.67 -6.01
CA ASN A 159 -15.99 -7.59 -7.03
C ASN A 159 -15.36 -8.99 -6.94
N LYS A 160 -14.57 -9.24 -5.90
CA LYS A 160 -13.81 -10.47 -5.70
C LYS A 160 -14.26 -11.20 -4.44
N GLU A 161 -14.26 -12.52 -4.46
CA GLU A 161 -14.50 -13.37 -3.28
C GLU A 161 -13.27 -13.36 -2.35
N GLU A 162 -12.08 -13.53 -2.93
CA GLU A 162 -10.79 -13.38 -2.27
C GLU A 162 -10.13 -12.08 -2.75
N VAL A 163 -9.83 -11.17 -1.81
CA VAL A 163 -9.16 -9.89 -2.10
C VAL A 163 -7.82 -9.83 -1.39
N SER A 164 -6.80 -9.25 -2.04
CA SER A 164 -5.51 -9.04 -1.38
C SER A 164 -5.55 -7.80 -0.49
N LEU A 165 -4.75 -7.81 0.58
CA LEU A 165 -4.58 -6.64 1.42
C LEU A 165 -3.93 -5.48 0.64
N LYS A 166 -3.08 -5.80 -0.35
CA LYS A 166 -2.52 -4.83 -1.30
C LYS A 166 -3.61 -4.07 -2.05
N GLU A 167 -4.60 -4.78 -2.59
CA GLU A 167 -5.71 -4.19 -3.33
C GLU A 167 -6.57 -3.28 -2.44
N LEU A 168 -6.94 -3.77 -1.25
CA LEU A 168 -7.71 -2.98 -0.29
C LEU A 168 -6.96 -1.72 0.13
N ASP A 169 -5.71 -1.86 0.55
CA ASP A 169 -4.87 -0.73 0.97
C ASP A 169 -4.72 0.30 -0.15
N PHE A 170 -4.39 -0.14 -1.37
CA PHE A 170 -4.15 0.76 -2.48
C PHE A 170 -5.41 1.52 -2.92
N LYS A 171 -6.53 0.81 -3.13
CA LYS A 171 -7.78 1.44 -3.59
C LYS A 171 -8.37 2.36 -2.52
N LEU A 172 -8.33 1.97 -1.25
CA LEU A 172 -8.81 2.82 -0.15
C LEU A 172 -7.97 4.09 -0.05
N ARG A 173 -6.63 4.00 -0.06
CA ARG A 173 -5.77 5.19 -0.03
C ARG A 173 -5.95 6.08 -1.25
N GLN A 174 -6.09 5.50 -2.44
CA GLN A 174 -6.35 6.28 -3.66
C GLN A 174 -7.65 7.07 -3.54
N LYS A 175 -8.73 6.45 -3.03
CA LYS A 175 -9.98 7.15 -2.73
C LYS A 175 -9.79 8.26 -1.69
N LEU A 176 -9.05 8.00 -0.61
CA LEU A 176 -8.76 8.99 0.42
C LEU A 176 -7.92 10.17 -0.09
N ILE A 177 -7.00 9.94 -1.03
CA ILE A 177 -6.23 11.02 -1.68
C ILE A 177 -7.17 11.89 -2.52
N ASN A 178 -8.03 11.25 -3.32
CA ASN A 178 -8.87 11.94 -4.29
C ASN A 178 -10.02 12.74 -3.64
N GLU A 179 -10.67 12.17 -2.63
CA GLU A 179 -11.88 12.75 -2.03
C GLU A 179 -11.62 13.38 -0.66
N TYR A 180 -10.60 12.89 0.07
CA TYR A 180 -10.40 13.26 1.47
C TYR A 180 -9.15 14.08 1.75
N GLY A 181 -8.31 14.31 0.74
CA GLY A 181 -7.09 15.10 0.87
C GLY A 181 -5.97 14.39 1.62
N LEU A 182 -5.98 13.05 1.69
CA LEU A 182 -4.87 12.29 2.27
C LEU A 182 -3.54 12.65 1.58
N TYR A 183 -2.48 12.83 2.37
CA TYR A 183 -1.15 13.29 1.95
C TYR A 183 -1.07 14.72 1.39
N GLN A 184 -2.16 15.48 1.42
CA GLN A 184 -2.09 16.92 1.16
C GLN A 184 -1.51 17.62 2.40
N ASN A 185 -0.66 18.62 2.18
CA ASN A 185 -0.05 19.44 3.24
C ASN A 185 0.70 18.64 4.33
N GLY A 186 1.27 17.48 3.98
CA GLY A 186 1.99 16.63 4.93
C GLY A 186 1.09 15.77 5.84
N SER A 187 -0.22 15.71 5.61
CA SER A 187 -1.13 14.84 6.36
C SER A 187 -0.90 13.37 6.05
N SER A 188 -0.22 12.65 6.93
CA SER A 188 0.06 11.21 6.80
C SER A 188 -0.32 10.40 8.03
N ASN A 189 -0.74 11.06 9.11
CA ASN A 189 -1.12 10.40 10.35
C ASN A 189 -2.54 9.86 10.24
N GLY A 190 -2.72 8.60 10.58
CA GLY A 190 -4.02 7.94 10.48
C GLY A 190 -3.88 6.44 10.27
N LYS A 191 -5.02 5.76 10.25
CA LYS A 191 -5.06 4.31 10.04
C LYS A 191 -6.36 3.90 9.37
N ILE A 192 -6.29 2.82 8.62
CA ILE A 192 -7.44 2.07 8.15
C ILE A 192 -7.49 0.78 8.98
N VAL A 193 -8.65 0.47 9.54
CA VAL A 193 -8.92 -0.73 10.32
C VAL A 193 -10.01 -1.51 9.60
N ILE A 194 -9.69 -2.72 9.16
CA ILE A 194 -10.61 -3.63 8.49
C ILE A 194 -11.01 -4.69 9.51
N LYS A 195 -12.27 -4.71 9.93
CA LYS A 195 -12.83 -5.74 10.81
C LYS A 195 -13.29 -6.94 9.97
N ILE A 196 -12.75 -8.10 10.27
CA ILE A 196 -12.96 -9.34 9.52
C ILE A 196 -13.56 -10.37 10.48
N GLY A 197 -14.82 -10.75 10.30
CA GLY A 197 -15.51 -11.69 11.16
C GLY A 197 -16.04 -11.06 12.46
N ASP A 198 -16.56 -11.91 13.33
CA ASP A 198 -17.41 -11.48 14.44
C ASP A 198 -16.60 -11.13 15.69
N ASN A 199 -15.39 -11.67 15.85
CA ASN A 199 -14.53 -11.37 17.00
C ASN A 199 -13.88 -9.99 16.83
N ASP A 200 -13.83 -9.22 17.92
CA ASP A 200 -13.20 -7.89 17.91
C ASP A 200 -11.68 -7.91 17.70
N LYS A 201 -11.04 -9.09 17.80
CA LYS A 201 -9.60 -9.26 17.58
C LYS A 201 -9.24 -9.51 16.11
N ASP A 202 -10.22 -9.87 15.29
CA ASP A 202 -9.99 -10.22 13.89
C ASP A 202 -9.95 -8.93 13.05
N ILE A 203 -8.92 -8.12 13.30
CA ILE A 203 -8.72 -6.82 12.66
C ILE A 203 -7.42 -6.77 11.88
N MET A 204 -7.46 -6.12 10.72
CA MET A 204 -6.28 -5.75 9.97
C MET A 204 -6.10 -4.24 10.03
N THR A 205 -4.92 -3.80 10.46
CA THR A 205 -4.58 -2.37 10.52
C THR A 205 -3.60 -2.01 9.41
N LEU A 206 -3.87 -0.90 8.75
CA LEU A 206 -3.04 -0.27 7.74
C LEU A 206 -2.70 1.13 8.22
N GLU A 207 -1.43 1.38 8.53
CA GLU A 207 -0.98 2.70 8.97
C GLU A 207 -0.78 3.59 7.74
N LEU A 208 -1.37 4.79 7.77
CA LEU A 208 -1.35 5.70 6.62
C LEU A 208 0.00 6.42 6.48
N ASN A 209 0.82 6.44 7.53
CA ASN A 209 2.12 7.12 7.55
C ASN A 209 3.26 6.31 6.91
N LYS A 210 2.98 5.10 6.42
CA LYS A 210 3.95 4.22 5.76
C LYS A 210 3.30 3.45 4.63
N LYS A 211 4.12 3.00 3.68
CA LYS A 211 3.68 2.07 2.63
C LYS A 211 3.33 0.72 3.26
N LEU A 212 2.34 0.00 2.71
CA LEU A 212 2.06 -1.37 3.13
C LEU A 212 3.34 -2.21 3.07
N GLN A 213 3.62 -2.94 4.14
CA GLN A 213 4.80 -3.79 4.22
C GLN A 213 4.75 -4.86 3.13
N GLU A 214 5.84 -5.06 2.39
CA GLU A 214 5.88 -5.92 1.19
C GLU A 214 5.37 -7.35 1.48
N HIS A 215 5.81 -7.98 2.58
CA HIS A 215 5.35 -9.31 2.96
C HIS A 215 3.83 -9.40 3.16
N ARG A 216 3.18 -8.31 3.61
CA ARG A 216 1.72 -8.25 3.81
C ARG A 216 0.94 -8.00 2.52
N MET A 217 1.61 -7.63 1.42
CA MET A 217 0.94 -7.50 0.12
C MET A 217 0.43 -8.84 -0.42
N SER A 218 0.93 -9.95 0.13
CA SER A 218 0.50 -11.31 -0.17
C SER A 218 -0.67 -11.80 0.69
N ASP A 219 -1.04 -11.07 1.75
CA ASP A 219 -2.13 -11.45 2.63
C ASP A 219 -3.46 -11.33 1.88
N THR A 220 -4.32 -12.33 2.01
CA THR A 220 -5.65 -12.35 1.39
C THR A 220 -6.76 -12.43 2.42
N VAL A 221 -7.92 -11.91 2.06
CA VAL A 221 -9.12 -11.87 2.89
C VAL A 221 -10.30 -12.38 2.09
N ASP A 222 -11.08 -13.27 2.69
CA ASP A 222 -12.43 -13.58 2.20
C ASP A 222 -13.33 -12.37 2.45
N VAL A 223 -13.78 -11.78 1.35
CA VAL A 223 -14.52 -10.53 1.33
C VAL A 223 -15.86 -10.62 2.06
N ASN A 224 -16.46 -11.81 2.11
CA ASN A 224 -17.72 -12.02 2.83
C ASN A 224 -17.56 -11.86 4.34
N LYS A 225 -16.34 -12.08 4.86
CA LYS A 225 -16.01 -11.89 6.27
C LYS A 225 -15.76 -10.43 6.63
N ILE A 226 -15.62 -9.51 5.67
CA ILE A 226 -15.45 -8.09 5.98
C ILE A 226 -16.77 -7.56 6.56
N GLN A 227 -16.72 -7.16 7.82
CA GLN A 227 -17.87 -6.58 8.53
C GLN A 227 -17.94 -5.07 8.33
N GLN A 228 -16.81 -4.38 8.56
CA GLN A 228 -16.73 -2.92 8.48
C GLN A 228 -15.29 -2.48 8.22
N ILE A 229 -15.15 -1.35 7.54
CA ILE A 229 -13.89 -0.61 7.43
C ILE A 229 -14.02 0.69 8.22
N THR A 230 -13.06 0.98 9.09
CA THR A 230 -12.99 2.24 9.84
C THR A 230 -11.71 2.96 9.43
N ILE A 231 -11.81 4.25 9.14
CA ILE A 231 -10.71 5.08 8.68
C ILE A 231 -10.59 6.26 9.64
N ASP A 232 -9.43 6.42 10.25
CA ASP A 232 -9.12 7.57 11.10
C ASP A 232 -8.12 8.47 10.36
N LEU A 233 -8.53 9.72 10.12
CA LEU A 233 -7.79 10.80 9.46
C LEU A 233 -7.55 11.98 10.42
#